data_AF-A0A967WAZ9-F1
#
_entry.id   AF-A0A967WAZ9-F1
#
_cell.length_a   1.000
_cell.length_b   1.000
_cell.length_c   1.000
_cell.angle_alpha   90.00
_cell.angle_beta   90.00
_cell.angle_gamma   90.00
#
_symmetry.space_group_name_H-M   'P 1'
#
loop_
_entity.id
_entity.type
_entity.pdbx_description
1 polymer ?
#
loop_
_entity_poly.entity_id
_entity_poly.type
_entity_poly.pdbx_seq_one_letter_code
_entity_poly.pdbx_strand_id
1 'polypeptide(L)'
;LTQIHAKTVASTKFDWSNLIVQHEVWSTSIVEELMHEYEPDVVFVDQLRNVSSKGRTENRTTQLDRVANDLRQLAISHKAVVVSLTQAAESAEGKLKLDMGDVDSSNTAIP
;
A
#
# COMPACT_ATOMS: atom_id res chain seq x y z
N LEU A 1 3.29 -20.32 -16.13
CA LEU A 1 4.30 -19.24 -16.24
C LEU A 1 3.78 -18.24 -17.26
N THR A 2 3.04 -17.24 -16.82
CA THR A 2 2.35 -16.29 -17.70
C THR A 2 3.29 -15.10 -17.94
N GLN A 3 3.80 -14.96 -19.16
CA GLN A 3 4.68 -13.85 -19.54
C GLN A 3 3.87 -12.59 -19.83
N ILE A 4 4.14 -11.50 -19.10
CA ILE A 4 3.60 -10.18 -19.39
C ILE A 4 4.43 -9.54 -20.51
N HIS A 5 3.79 -9.28 -21.66
CA HIS A 5 4.38 -8.52 -22.76
C HIS A 5 4.18 -7.02 -22.51
N ALA A 6 5.22 -6.33 -22.04
CA ALA A 6 5.21 -4.87 -21.99
C ALA A 6 5.51 -4.31 -23.39
N LYS A 7 4.52 -3.60 -23.98
CA LYS A 7 4.72 -2.80 -25.20
C LYS A 7 5.75 -1.70 -24.92
N THR A 8 6.77 -1.65 -25.77
CA THR A 8 7.87 -0.69 -25.73
C THR A 8 7.36 0.76 -25.71
N VAL A 9 7.70 1.48 -24.63
CA VAL A 9 7.75 2.94 -24.59
C VAL A 9 9.19 3.34 -24.28
N ALA A 10 9.68 4.32 -25.04
CA ALA A 10 11.08 4.68 -25.17
C ALA A 10 11.72 5.22 -23.86
N SER A 11 13.04 4.97 -23.78
CA SER A 11 14.07 5.44 -22.83
C SER A 11 13.87 5.07 -21.35
N THR A 12 14.54 4.02 -20.89
CA THR A 12 14.75 3.81 -19.46
C THR A 12 15.99 4.56 -19.00
N LYS A 13 15.77 5.75 -18.43
CA LYS A 13 16.79 6.52 -17.69
C LYS A 13 17.14 5.87 -16.33
N PHE A 14 16.40 4.83 -15.93
CA PHE A 14 16.49 4.18 -14.62
C PHE A 14 16.58 2.66 -14.77
N ASP A 15 17.44 2.05 -13.96
CA ASP A 15 17.50 0.61 -13.74
C ASP A 15 16.39 0.23 -12.75
N TRP A 16 15.55 -0.73 -13.15
CA TRP A 16 14.43 -1.26 -12.36
C TRP A 16 14.65 -2.71 -11.94
N SER A 17 15.89 -3.20 -12.00
CA SER A 17 16.26 -4.57 -11.64
C SER A 17 15.91 -4.93 -10.19
N ASN A 18 15.75 -3.94 -9.32
CA ASN A 18 15.36 -4.08 -7.91
C ASN A 18 13.87 -3.81 -7.63
N LEU A 19 13.03 -3.60 -8.66
CA LEU A 19 11.60 -3.43 -8.49
C LEU A 19 10.90 -4.79 -8.45
N ILE A 20 10.21 -5.05 -7.35
CA ILE A 20 9.41 -6.27 -7.15
C ILE A 20 7.95 -5.87 -7.06
N VAL A 21 7.12 -6.47 -7.90
CA VAL A 21 5.67 -6.26 -7.91
C VAL A 21 4.99 -7.55 -7.50
N GLN A 22 4.23 -7.49 -6.42
CA GLN A 22 3.46 -8.63 -5.91
C GLN A 22 1.97 -8.32 -6.02
N HIS A 23 1.22 -9.28 -6.54
CA HIS A 23 -0.22 -9.24 -6.62
C HIS A 23 -0.83 -10.19 -5.58
N GLU A 24 -2.13 -10.04 -5.31
CA GLU A 24 -2.85 -10.94 -4.40
C GLU A 24 -2.29 -10.93 -2.97
N VAL A 25 -1.83 -9.76 -2.49
CA VAL A 25 -1.39 -9.56 -1.10
C VAL A 25 -2.58 -9.08 -0.26
N TRP A 26 -3.17 -9.99 0.50
CA TRP A 26 -4.43 -9.77 1.23
C TRP A 26 -4.27 -9.66 2.74
N SER A 27 -3.06 -9.84 3.28
CA SER A 27 -2.79 -9.71 4.71
C SER A 27 -1.41 -9.12 5.03
N THR A 28 -1.30 -8.48 6.20
CA THR A 28 -0.03 -7.94 6.71
C THR A 28 1.02 -9.03 6.98
N SER A 29 0.60 -10.29 7.16
CA SER A 29 1.52 -11.42 7.33
C SER A 29 2.23 -11.81 6.04
N ILE A 30 1.53 -11.72 4.90
CA ILE A 30 2.17 -11.94 3.60
C ILE A 30 3.17 -10.81 3.32
N VAL A 31 2.83 -9.57 3.70
CA VAL A 31 3.76 -8.44 3.59
C VAL A 31 5.02 -8.70 4.42
N GLU A 32 4.89 -9.16 5.66
CA GLU A 32 6.01 -9.53 6.54
C GLU A 32 6.90 -10.62 5.90
N GLU A 33 6.31 -11.69 5.36
CA GLU A 33 7.06 -12.75 4.65
C GLU A 33 7.85 -12.19 3.46
N LEU A 34 7.23 -11.36 2.63
CA LEU A 34 7.88 -10.73 1.48
C LEU A 34 8.99 -9.76 1.90
N MET A 35 8.78 -9.00 2.98
CA MET A 35 9.79 -8.09 3.52
C MET A 35 10.99 -8.85 4.11
N HIS A 36 10.78 -10.05 4.64
CA HIS A 36 11.87 -10.93 5.05
C HIS A 36 12.62 -11.55 3.86
N GLU A 37 11.90 -11.95 2.81
CA GLU A 37 12.49 -12.58 1.63
C GLU A 37 13.35 -11.59 0.82
N TYR A 38 12.84 -10.37 0.62
CA TYR A 38 13.43 -9.41 -0.30
C TYR A 38 14.18 -8.25 0.37
N GLU A 39 14.06 -8.09 1.69
CA GLU A 39 14.69 -7.01 2.47
C GLU A 39 14.58 -5.61 1.80
N PRO A 40 13.36 -5.15 1.46
CA PRO A 40 13.21 -3.93 0.67
C PRO A 40 13.50 -2.66 1.49
N ASP A 41 14.14 -1.67 0.85
CA ASP A 41 14.30 -0.32 1.44
C ASP A 41 13.00 0.49 1.44
N VAL A 42 12.13 0.24 0.46
CA VAL A 42 10.87 0.95 0.25
C VAL A 42 9.77 -0.03 -0.15
N VAL A 43 8.61 0.08 0.49
CA VAL A 43 7.43 -0.74 0.23
C VAL A 43 6.27 0.17 -0.15
N PHE A 44 5.73 -0.02 -1.35
CA PHE A 44 4.50 0.62 -1.78
C PHE A 44 3.32 -0.31 -1.56
N VAL A 45 2.29 0.16 -0.85
CA VAL A 45 1.05 -0.58 -0.64
C VAL A 45 -0.07 0.13 -1.36
N ASP A 46 -0.52 -0.46 -2.46
CA ASP A 46 -1.66 0.05 -3.22
C ASP A 46 -2.97 -0.37 -2.54
N GLN A 47 -3.71 0.63 -2.06
CA GLN A 47 -4.98 0.48 -1.37
C GLN A 47 -4.94 -0.40 -0.11
N LEU A 48 -4.54 0.21 1.02
CA LEU A 48 -4.56 -0.42 2.36
C LEU A 48 -5.86 -1.14 2.70
N ARG A 49 -6.98 -0.67 2.14
CA ARG A 49 -8.31 -1.26 2.34
C ARG A 49 -8.41 -2.71 1.88
N ASN A 50 -7.58 -3.16 0.94
CA ASN A 50 -7.63 -4.54 0.45
C ASN A 50 -6.77 -5.48 1.30
N VAL A 51 -6.00 -4.94 2.25
CA VAL A 51 -5.16 -5.71 3.17
C VAL A 51 -5.90 -5.90 4.49
N SER A 52 -5.71 -7.06 5.11
CA SER A 52 -6.26 -7.39 6.42
C SER A 52 -5.14 -7.62 7.45
N SER A 53 -5.38 -7.21 8.70
CA SER A 53 -4.52 -7.52 9.84
C SER A 53 -4.96 -8.83 10.51
N LYS A 54 -4.06 -9.48 11.24
CA LYS A 54 -4.41 -10.64 12.08
C LYS A 54 -5.49 -10.27 13.12
N GLY A 55 -6.48 -11.13 13.29
CA GLY A 55 -7.56 -10.99 14.29
C GLY A 55 -8.87 -10.43 13.73
N ARG A 56 -9.98 -10.67 14.44
CA ARG A 56 -11.29 -10.11 14.07
C ARG A 56 -11.38 -8.65 14.52
N THR A 57 -11.88 -7.79 13.65
CA THR A 57 -12.23 -6.39 13.95
C THR A 57 -13.72 -6.20 13.73
N GLU A 58 -14.38 -5.49 14.63
CA GLU A 58 -15.85 -5.34 14.62
C GLU A 58 -16.32 -4.31 13.59
N ASN A 59 -15.44 -3.39 13.18
CA ASN A 59 -15.74 -2.39 12.17
C ASN A 59 -14.54 -2.12 11.25
N ARG A 60 -14.83 -1.53 10.08
CA ARG A 60 -13.87 -1.29 9.00
C ARG A 60 -12.79 -0.26 9.39
N THR A 61 -13.17 0.75 10.15
CA THR A 61 -12.30 1.80 10.67
C THR A 61 -11.17 1.22 11.52
N THR A 62 -11.51 0.43 12.54
CA THR A 62 -10.53 -0.24 13.42
C THR A 62 -9.64 -1.20 12.64
N GLN A 63 -10.17 -1.82 11.57
CA GLN A 63 -9.37 -2.67 10.69
C GLN A 63 -8.28 -1.88 9.96
N LEU A 64 -8.63 -0.75 9.36
CA LEU A 64 -7.69 0.10 8.63
C LEU A 64 -6.59 0.65 9.55
N ASP A 65 -6.97 1.16 10.72
CA ASP A 65 -6.00 1.64 11.72
C ASP A 65 -5.06 0.54 12.18
N ARG A 66 -5.56 -0.69 12.35
CA ARG A 66 -4.73 -1.83 12.73
C ARG A 66 -3.77 -2.22 11.62
N VAL A 67 -4.23 -2.29 10.37
CA VAL A 67 -3.37 -2.56 9.20
C VAL A 67 -2.29 -1.49 9.06
N ALA A 68 -2.64 -0.21 9.19
CA ALA A 68 -1.68 0.89 9.10
C ALA A 68 -0.62 0.81 10.22
N ASN A 69 -1.04 0.49 11.45
CA ASN A 69 -0.11 0.30 12.57
C ASN A 69 0.79 -0.93 12.37
N ASP A 70 0.24 -2.07 11.94
CA ASP A 70 1.01 -3.29 11.66
C ASP A 70 2.08 -3.01 10.59
N LEU A 71 1.70 -2.38 9.47
CA LEU A 71 2.65 -2.02 8.41
C LEU A 71 3.72 -1.05 8.88
N ARG A 72 3.38 -0.08 9.74
CA ARG A 72 4.35 0.83 10.34
C ARG A 72 5.35 0.09 11.23
N GLN A 73 4.89 -0.88 12.04
CA GLN A 73 5.78 -1.67 12.89
C GLN A 73 6.71 -2.57 12.07
N LEU A 74 6.21 -3.16 10.98
CA LEU A 74 7.02 -3.90 10.02
C LEU A 74 8.08 -3.01 9.38
N ALA A 75 7.70 -1.80 8.94
CA ALA A 75 8.62 -0.82 8.38
C ALA A 75 9.77 -0.49 9.34
N ILE A 76 9.45 -0.23 10.61
CA ILE A 76 10.46 0.06 11.65
C ILE A 76 11.40 -1.13 11.84
N SER A 77 10.84 -2.35 11.93
CA SER A 77 11.59 -3.58 12.18
C SER A 77 12.56 -3.91 11.04
N HIS A 78 12.14 -3.65 9.79
CA HIS A 78 12.93 -3.89 8.59
C HIS A 78 13.74 -2.67 8.13
N LYS A 79 13.68 -1.53 8.85
CA LYS A 79 14.31 -0.26 8.46
C LYS A 79 13.90 0.22 7.06
N ALA A 80 12.66 -0.08 6.67
CA ALA A 80 12.09 0.26 5.38
C ALA A 80 11.16 1.49 5.48
N VAL A 81 10.95 2.16 4.35
CA VAL A 81 9.90 3.19 4.21
C VAL A 81 8.65 2.56 3.62
N VAL A 82 7.50 2.71 4.28
CA VAL A 82 6.20 2.31 3.72
C VAL A 82 5.49 3.53 3.16
N VAL A 83 5.00 3.42 1.93
CA VAL A 83 4.17 4.42 1.25
C VAL A 83 2.83 3.76 0.89
N SER A 84 1.74 4.24 1.47
CA SER A 84 0.39 3.84 1.07
C SER A 84 -0.12 4.72 -0.07
N LEU A 85 -0.79 4.10 -1.04
CA LEU A 85 -1.57 4.79 -2.05
C LEU A 85 -3.05 4.64 -1.71
N THR A 86 -3.75 5.76 -1.64
CA THR A 86 -5.18 5.82 -1.36
C THR A 86 -5.89 6.64 -2.42
N GLN A 87 -7.18 6.35 -2.61
CA GLN A 87 -8.02 7.07 -3.57
C GLN A 87 -8.59 8.33 -2.92
N ALA A 88 -8.93 9.31 -3.75
CA ALA A 88 -9.75 10.42 -3.33
C ALA A 88 -11.21 9.96 -3.21
N ALA A 89 -11.93 10.48 -2.21
CA ALA A 89 -13.36 10.24 -2.02
C ALA A 89 -14.20 10.95 -3.10
N GLU A 90 -15.49 10.61 -3.18
CA GLU A 90 -16.44 11.30 -4.07
C GLU A 90 -16.50 12.82 -3.83
N SER A 91 -16.25 13.26 -2.59
CA SER A 91 -16.18 14.69 -2.23
C SER A 91 -15.09 15.48 -2.97
N ALA A 92 -14.14 14.78 -3.60
CA ALA A 92 -13.09 15.35 -4.42
C ALA A 92 -13.58 15.77 -5.83
N GLU A 93 -14.76 15.34 -6.25
CA GLU A 93 -15.24 15.57 -7.60
C GLU A 93 -15.35 17.07 -7.94
N GLY A 94 -14.81 17.46 -9.09
CA GLY A 94 -14.85 18.84 -9.58
C GLY A 94 -13.92 19.82 -8.86
N LYS A 95 -13.12 19.37 -7.88
CA LYS A 95 -12.17 20.23 -7.17
C LYS A 95 -10.86 20.39 -7.94
N LEU A 96 -10.37 21.64 -8.00
CA LEU A 96 -9.05 21.96 -8.57
C LEU A 96 -7.89 21.61 -7.63
N LYS A 97 -8.17 21.49 -6.34
CA LYS A 97 -7.20 21.15 -5.29
C LYS A 97 -7.91 20.27 -4.26
N LEU A 98 -7.22 19.20 -3.83
CA LEU A 98 -7.70 18.29 -2.79
C LEU A 98 -7.26 18.79 -1.43
N ASP A 99 -8.14 18.65 -0.46
CA ASP A 99 -7.84 18.87 0.95
C ASP A 99 -7.84 17.53 1.71
N MET A 100 -7.38 17.53 2.97
CA MET A 100 -7.31 16.29 3.78
C MET A 100 -8.67 15.59 3.93
N GLY A 101 -9.77 16.34 3.86
CA GLY A 101 -11.13 15.78 3.90
C GLY A 101 -11.50 14.98 2.64
N ASP A 102 -10.78 15.17 1.54
CA ASP A 102 -11.01 14.49 0.26
C ASP A 102 -10.31 13.14 0.13
N VAL A 103 -9.52 12.75 1.13
CA VAL A 103 -8.95 11.41 1.18
C VAL A 103 -10.05 10.39 1.49
N ASP A 104 -10.08 9.26 0.78
CA ASP A 104 -11.01 8.18 1.12
C ASP A 104 -10.84 7.75 2.59
N SER A 105 -11.95 7.66 3.32
CA SER A 105 -11.97 7.39 4.77
C SER A 105 -11.29 8.45 5.66
N SER A 106 -11.13 9.70 5.19
CA SER A 106 -10.49 10.83 5.90
C SER A 106 -11.00 11.12 7.31
N ASN A 107 -12.27 10.83 7.60
CA ASN A 107 -12.90 11.06 8.90
C ASN A 107 -12.89 9.83 9.82
N THR A 108 -12.33 8.72 9.35
CA THR A 108 -12.51 7.42 9.99
C THR A 108 -11.20 6.77 10.43
N ALA A 109 -10.10 6.81 9.66
CA ALA A 109 -8.84 6.15 10.01
C ALA A 109 -7.66 6.74 9.23
N ILE A 110 -6.42 6.41 9.62
CA ILE A 110 -5.21 6.87 8.90
C ILE A 110 -5.19 6.32 7.46
N PRO A 111 -5.08 7.20 6.43
CA PRO A 111 -4.75 6.83 5.05
C PRO A 111 -3.24 6.60 4.84
#